data_AF-A0A963B673-F1
#
_entry.id   AF-A0A963B673-F1
#
_cell.length_a   1.000
_cell.length_b   1.000
_cell.length_c   1.000
_cell.angle_alpha   90.00
_cell.angle_beta   90.00
_cell.angle_gamma   90.00
#
_symmetry.space_group_name_H-M   'P 1'
#
loop_
_entity.id
_entity.type
_entity.pdbx_description
1 polymer ?
#
loop_
_entity_poly.entity_id
_entity_poly.type
_entity_poly.pdbx_seq_one_letter_code
_entity_poly.pdbx_strand_id
1 'polypeptide(L)' 'MQLEEKALLHDIHSAGVKVQTFTEGKTFEDYQGDDMMRAAVERQFEIIGEALSLLAKRNKELAAQISAYQRIIA' A
#
# COMPACT_ATOMS: atom_id res chain seq x y z
N MET A 1 5.39 16.65 -11.77
CA MET A 1 5.72 15.37 -11.11
C MET A 1 7.14 14.96 -11.45
N GLN A 2 7.99 14.80 -10.44
CA GLN A 2 9.36 14.29 -10.52
C GLN A 2 9.36 12.76 -10.71
N LEU A 3 10.50 12.18 -11.14
CA LEU A 3 10.61 10.74 -11.41
C LEU A 3 10.41 9.91 -10.13
N GLU A 4 10.92 10.41 -9.01
CA GLU A 4 10.84 9.79 -7.70
C GLU A 4 9.39 9.73 -7.19
N GLU A 5 8.59 10.80 -7.43
CA GLU A 5 7.16 10.82 -7.09
C GLU A 5 6.38 9.77 -7.90
N LYS A 6 6.73 9.59 -9.18
CA LYS A 6 6.13 8.54 -10.03
C LYS A 6 6.48 7.14 -9.54
N ALA A 7 7.72 6.92 -9.11
CA ALA A 7 8.15 5.65 -8.55
C ALA A 7 7.36 5.31 -7.28
N LEU A 8 7.20 6.28 -6.36
CA LEU A 8 6.42 6.10 -5.14
C LEU A 8 4.94 5.77 -5.43
N LEU A 9 4.31 6.47 -6.37
CA LEU A 9 2.94 6.17 -6.79
C LEU A 9 2.82 4.79 -7.44
N HIS A 10 3.82 4.38 -8.22
CA HIS A 10 3.89 3.06 -8.80
C HIS A 10 4.02 1.97 -7.73
N ASP A 11 4.84 2.18 -6.70
CA ASP A 11 5.01 1.22 -5.60
C ASP A 11 3.71 1.04 -4.82
N ILE A 12 3.01 2.14 -4.51
CA ILE A 12 1.67 2.13 -3.88
C ILE A 12 0.70 1.31 -4.73
N HIS A 13 0.63 1.61 -6.03
CA HIS A 13 -0.27 0.91 -6.95
C HIS A 13 0.06 -0.58 -7.07
N SER A 14 1.35 -0.92 -7.24
CA SER A 14 1.80 -2.31 -7.37
C SER A 14 1.51 -3.13 -6.12
N ALA A 15 1.75 -2.55 -4.93
CA ALA A 15 1.42 -3.19 -3.66
C ALA A 15 -0.09 -3.42 -3.52
N GLY A 16 -0.92 -2.43 -3.89
CA GLY A 16 -2.38 -2.57 -3.88
C GLY A 16 -2.89 -3.69 -4.80
N VAL A 17 -2.33 -3.80 -6.01
CA VAL A 17 -2.66 -4.90 -6.95
C VAL A 17 -2.27 -6.25 -6.35
N LYS A 18 -1.09 -6.37 -5.73
CA LYS A 18 -0.65 -7.61 -5.07
C LYS A 18 -1.58 -8.03 -3.93
N VAL A 19 -2.02 -7.09 -3.10
CA VAL A 19 -3.01 -7.39 -2.04
C VAL A 19 -4.27 -7.99 -2.67
N GLN A 20 -4.82 -7.36 -3.71
CA GLN A 20 -6.00 -7.88 -4.41
C GLN A 20 -5.77 -9.30 -4.93
N THR A 21 -4.64 -9.55 -5.61
CA THR A 21 -4.29 -10.88 -6.13
C THR A 21 -4.14 -11.93 -5.02
N PHE A 22 -3.51 -11.59 -3.90
CA PHE A 22 -3.34 -12.54 -2.78
C PHE A 22 -4.67 -12.91 -2.13
N THR A 23 -5.61 -11.95 -2.09
CA THR A 23 -6.93 -12.12 -1.46
C THR A 23 -8.02 -12.58 -2.43
N GLU A 24 -7.71 -12.77 -3.71
CA GLU A 24 -8.71 -13.11 -4.72
C GLU A 24 -9.35 -14.48 -4.43
N GLY A 25 -10.68 -14.47 -4.29
CA GLY A 25 -11.45 -15.69 -3.98
C GLY A 25 -11.23 -16.25 -2.57
N LYS A 26 -10.57 -15.50 -1.66
CA LYS A 26 -10.32 -15.90 -0.27
C LYS A 26 -11.32 -15.25 0.67
N THR A 27 -11.73 -15.99 1.70
CA THR A 27 -12.51 -15.40 2.80
C THR A 27 -11.58 -14.78 3.84
N PHE A 28 -12.16 -14.08 4.81
CA PHE A 28 -11.38 -13.56 5.94
C PHE A 28 -10.85 -14.68 6.82
N GLU A 29 -11.61 -15.77 6.97
CA GLU A 29 -11.18 -16.97 7.70
C GLU A 29 -9.99 -17.64 7.01
N ASP A 30 -9.97 -17.70 5.67
CA ASP A 30 -8.80 -18.18 4.91
C ASP A 30 -7.56 -17.32 5.20
N TYR A 31 -7.72 -16.00 5.19
CA TYR A 31 -6.66 -15.06 5.54
C TYR A 31 -6.15 -15.22 6.98
N GLN A 32 -7.05 -15.44 7.94
CA GLN A 32 -6.67 -15.65 9.34
C GLN A 32 -5.96 -16.98 9.57
N GLY A 33 -6.34 -18.03 8.82
CA GLY A 33 -5.77 -19.37 8.91
C GLY A 33 -4.46 -19.58 8.15
N ASP A 34 -4.09 -18.65 7.26
CA ASP A 34 -2.88 -18.72 6.43
C ASP A 34 -1.87 -17.64 6.83
N ASP A 35 -0.88 -18.02 7.65
CA ASP A 35 0.18 -17.12 8.11
C ASP A 35 1.03 -16.55 6.96
N MET A 36 1.21 -17.31 5.87
CA MET A 36 1.99 -16.84 4.73
C MET A 36 1.23 -15.78 3.94
N MET A 37 -0.07 -16.01 3.71
CA MET A 37 -0.95 -15.02 3.10
C MET A 37 -1.03 -13.75 3.95
N ARG A 38 -1.18 -13.90 5.28
CA ARG A 38 -1.23 -12.79 6.21
C ARG A 38 0.05 -11.94 6.15
N ALA A 39 1.21 -12.58 6.27
CA ALA A 39 2.50 -11.90 6.17
C ALA A 39 2.70 -11.21 4.81
N ALA A 40 2.26 -11.83 3.71
CA ALA A 40 2.36 -11.25 2.37
C ALA A 40 1.51 -9.98 2.22
N VAL A 41 0.26 -10.00 2.73
CA VAL A 41 -0.66 -8.86 2.73
C VAL A 41 -0.16 -7.74 3.64
N GLU A 42 0.24 -8.05 4.87
CA GLU A 42 0.79 -7.07 5.82
C GLU A 42 2.02 -6.37 5.25
N ARG A 43 2.92 -7.12 4.61
CA ARG A 43 4.10 -6.55 3.96
C ARG A 43 3.73 -5.57 2.83
N GLN A 44 2.69 -5.84 2.06
CA GLN A 44 2.25 -4.88 1.04
C GLN A 44 1.68 -3.60 1.67
N PHE A 45 0.96 -3.70 2.78
CA PHE A 45 0.48 -2.51 3.50
C PHE A 45 1.62 -1.68 4.09
N GLU A 46 2.69 -2.30 4.59
CA GLU A 46 3.89 -1.58 5.01
C GLU A 46 4.53 -0.79 3.84
N ILE A 47 4.65 -1.42 2.66
CA ILE A 47 5.19 -0.76 1.46
C ILE A 47 4.33 0.44 1.08
N ILE A 48 3.00 0.31 1.11
CA ILE A 48 2.08 1.42 0.84
C ILE A 48 2.30 2.55 1.85
N GLY A 49 2.36 2.22 3.14
CA GLY A 49 2.57 3.21 4.22
C GLY A 49 3.90 3.95 4.09
N GLU A 50 4.99 3.23 3.81
CA GLU A 50 6.32 3.82 3.61
C GLU A 50 6.34 4.74 2.38
N ALA A 51 5.83 4.27 1.24
CA ALA A 51 5.77 5.06 0.02
C ALA A 51 4.90 6.31 0.16
N LEU A 52 3.76 6.21 0.85
CA LEU A 52 2.90 7.36 1.18
C LEU A 52 3.59 8.35 2.12
N SER A 53 4.32 7.88 3.14
CA SER A 53 5.08 8.72 4.05
C SER A 53 6.17 9.51 3.32
N LEU A 54 6.89 8.85 2.41
CA LEU A 54 7.89 9.50 1.56
C LEU A 54 7.26 10.49 0.58
N LEU A 55 6.13 10.14 -0.03
CA LEU A 55 5.39 11.01 -0.94
C LEU A 55 4.89 12.26 -0.22
N ALA A 56 4.30 12.12 0.97
CA ALA A 56 3.80 13.23 1.78
C ALA A 56 4.91 14.16 2.26
N LYS A 57 6.10 13.64 2.55
CA LYS A 57 7.27 14.46 2.90
C LYS A 57 7.78 15.28 1.71
N ARG A 58 7.71 14.73 0.49
CA ARG A 58 8.20 15.37 -0.74
C ARG A 58 7.18 16.33 -1.34
N ASN A 59 5.92 15.90 -1.43
CA ASN A 59 4.86 16.60 -2.12
C ASN A 59 3.51 16.33 -1.43
N LYS A 60 3.18 17.22 -0.48
CA LYS A 60 1.94 17.14 0.29
C LYS A 60 0.69 17.28 -0.56
N GLU A 61 0.73 18.12 -1.61
CA GLU A 61 -0.41 18.34 -2.50
C GLU A 61 -0.74 17.07 -3.29
N LEU A 62 0.28 16.37 -3.78
CA LEU A 62 0.10 15.11 -4.48
C LEU A 62 -0.38 14.00 -3.54
N ALA A 63 0.20 13.90 -2.33
CA ALA A 63 -0.25 12.94 -1.33
C ALA A 63 -1.70 13.19 -0.89
N ALA A 64 -2.13 14.46 -0.79
CA ALA A 64 -3.50 14.84 -0.43
C ALA A 64 -4.57 14.40 -1.45
N GLN A 65 -4.17 14.02 -2.67
CA GLN A 65 -5.09 13.43 -3.65
C GLN A 65 -5.50 12.00 -3.29
N ILE A 66 -4.72 11.33 -2.44
CA ILE A 66 -5.07 10.02 -1.88
C ILE A 66 -5.85 10.28 -0.60
N SER A 67 -7.14 10.03 -0.63
CA SER A 67 -8.04 10.30 0.49
C SER A 67 -7.61 9.52 1.73
N ALA A 68 -7.62 10.21 2.87
CA ALA A 68 -7.27 9.64 4.17
C ALA A 68 -5.89 8.94 4.25
N TYR A 69 -4.93 9.29 3.38
CA TYR A 69 -3.61 8.66 3.35
C TYR A 69 -2.89 8.67 4.72
N GLN A 70 -3.16 9.67 5.55
CA GLN A 70 -2.62 9.79 6.91
C GLN A 70 -3.05 8.66 7.85
N ARG A 71 -4.16 7.97 7.56
CA ARG A 71 -4.60 6.79 8.33
C ARG A 71 -3.86 5.51 7.95
N ILE A 72 -3.16 5.52 6.80
CA ILE A 72 -2.39 4.39 6.29
C ILE A 72 -0.94 4.46 6.79
N ILE A 73 -0.43 5.67 7.04
CA ILE A 73 0.88 5.89 7.62
C ILE A 73 0.78 5.63 9.13
N ALA A 74 1.48 4.60 9.60
CA ALA A 74 1.65 4.29 11.03
C ALA A 74 2.76 5.15 11.66
#